data_AF-A0A545SFT4-F1
#
_entry.id   AF-A0A545SFT4-F1
#
_cell.length_a   1.000
_cell.length_b   1.000
_cell.length_c   1.000
_cell.angle_alpha   90.00
_cell.angle_beta   90.00
_cell.angle_gamma   90.00
#
_symmetry.space_group_name_H-M   'P 1'
#
loop_
_entity.id
_entity.type
_entity.pdbx_description
1 polymer ?
#
loop_
_entity_poly.entity_id
_entity_poly.type
_entity_poly.pdbx_seq_one_letter_code
_entity_poly.pdbx_strand_id
1 'polypeptide(L)'
;MFVFYNCTINKQQKEFIMKSIKILAIASVIATLGLSSLFAEENPPMNPQDKPMGMYKHHGKKMGHRGEMPMFANLNLTDAQKKSLQDLRQGAKGDRKNSMMKRHGDVMANSITANGFDKAKFIQNSTKEFNSMIVQRADHMEKVFAILTPAQKAQLAKNLQEKK
;
A
#
# COMPACT_ATOMS: atom_id res chain seq x y z
N MET A 1 -33.85 -7.35 -31.10
CA MET A 1 -33.24 -8.52 -30.43
C MET A 1 -32.15 -8.19 -29.39
N PHE A 2 -31.90 -6.91 -29.02
CA PHE A 2 -30.79 -6.54 -28.10
C PHE A 2 -31.20 -6.19 -26.66
N VAL A 3 -32.50 -6.03 -26.38
CA VAL A 3 -32.98 -5.66 -25.04
C VAL A 3 -33.03 -6.87 -24.09
N PHE A 4 -33.24 -8.08 -24.62
CA PHE A 4 -33.37 -9.30 -23.82
C PHE A 4 -32.04 -9.81 -23.22
N TYR A 5 -30.91 -9.52 -23.86
CA TYR A 5 -29.58 -9.96 -23.37
C TYR A 5 -29.11 -9.18 -22.13
N ASN A 6 -29.42 -7.89 -22.05
CA ASN A 6 -29.00 -7.06 -20.91
C ASN A 6 -29.78 -7.40 -19.62
N CYS A 7 -31.02 -7.88 -19.75
CA CYS A 7 -31.85 -8.25 -18.61
C CYS A 7 -31.42 -9.60 -17.98
N THR A 8 -30.97 -10.56 -18.79
CA THR A 8 -30.51 -11.89 -18.30
C THR A 8 -29.20 -11.81 -17.53
N ILE A 9 -28.26 -10.95 -17.96
CA ILE A 9 -26.98 -10.74 -17.27
C ILE A 9 -27.19 -10.16 -15.86
N ASN A 10 -28.13 -9.22 -15.71
CA ASN A 10 -28.40 -8.57 -14.43
C ASN A 10 -29.07 -9.52 -13.42
N LYS A 11 -29.85 -10.50 -13.89
CA LYS A 11 -30.49 -11.52 -13.04
C LYS A 11 -29.48 -12.56 -12.52
N GLN A 12 -28.56 -13.01 -13.38
CA GLN A 12 -27.49 -13.96 -13.01
C GLN A 12 -26.51 -13.38 -11.97
N GLN A 13 -26.15 -12.10 -12.10
CA GLN A 13 -25.28 -11.44 -11.11
C GLN A 13 -25.95 -11.31 -9.73
N LYS A 14 -27.25 -11.01 -9.68
CA LYS A 14 -27.99 -10.88 -8.41
C LYS A 14 -28.16 -12.22 -7.69
N GLU A 15 -28.33 -13.33 -8.42
CA GLU A 15 -28.39 -14.65 -7.79
C GLU A 15 -27.04 -15.13 -7.22
N PHE A 16 -25.93 -14.78 -7.88
CA PHE A 16 -24.59 -15.08 -7.38
C PHE A 16 -24.26 -14.29 -6.10
N ILE A 17 -24.69 -13.02 -6.04
CA ILE A 17 -24.54 -12.14 -4.88
C ILE A 17 -25.45 -12.57 -3.72
N MET A 18 -26.68 -13.04 -3.99
CA MET A 18 -27.58 -13.51 -2.92
C MET A 18 -27.18 -14.87 -2.34
N LYS A 19 -26.52 -15.76 -3.10
CA LYS A 19 -25.97 -17.03 -2.58
C LYS A 19 -24.77 -16.83 -1.65
N SER A 20 -23.98 -15.77 -1.86
CA SER A 20 -22.78 -15.49 -1.07
C SER A 20 -23.07 -14.80 0.28
N ILE A 21 -24.22 -14.12 0.43
CA ILE A 21 -24.59 -13.38 1.67
C ILE A 21 -25.24 -14.29 2.73
N LYS A 22 -25.78 -15.46 2.35
CA LYS A 22 -26.54 -16.33 3.28
C LYS A 22 -25.69 -17.12 4.29
N ILE A 23 -24.35 -17.04 4.28
CA ILE A 23 -23.47 -17.85 5.14
C ILE A 23 -22.70 -17.00 6.17
N LEU A 24 -23.32 -15.96 6.73
CA LEU A 24 -22.72 -15.14 7.79
C LEU A 24 -23.63 -15.05 9.03
N ALA A 25 -24.21 -16.18 9.43
CA ALA A 25 -24.78 -16.37 10.75
C ALA A 25 -23.81 -17.23 11.59
N ILE A 26 -22.81 -16.60 12.21
CA ILE A 26 -22.07 -17.20 13.31
C ILE A 26 -22.22 -16.28 14.52
N ALA A 27 -23.12 -16.70 15.41
CA ALA A 27 -23.20 -16.24 16.78
C ALA A 27 -22.00 -16.76 17.58
N SER A 28 -21.35 -15.91 18.36
CA SER A 28 -20.92 -16.23 19.72
C SER A 28 -20.25 -15.02 20.39
N VAL A 29 -20.89 -14.63 21.49
CA VAL A 29 -20.39 -13.90 22.65
C VAL A 29 -19.00 -14.41 23.07
N ILE A 30 -18.10 -13.55 23.58
CA ILE A 30 -17.29 -13.78 24.81
C ILE A 30 -16.41 -12.55 25.15
N ALA A 31 -16.66 -12.07 26.38
CA ALA A 31 -15.88 -11.35 27.38
C ALA A 31 -14.63 -10.51 27.00
N THR A 32 -14.71 -9.24 27.39
CA THR A 32 -13.62 -8.29 27.58
C THR A 32 -12.73 -8.62 28.78
N LEU A 33 -11.42 -8.65 28.59
CA LEU A 33 -10.36 -8.43 29.60
C LEU A 33 -9.24 -7.70 28.83
N GLY A 34 -8.72 -6.52 29.18
CA GLY A 34 -8.49 -5.95 30.49
C GLY A 34 -7.01 -6.10 30.84
N LEU A 35 -6.23 -5.02 30.65
CA LEU A 35 -5.07 -4.56 31.43
C LEU A 35 -3.82 -4.14 30.62
N SER A 36 -3.51 -2.87 30.79
CA SER A 36 -2.34 -2.09 30.40
C SER A 36 -1.08 -2.44 31.21
N SER A 37 0.08 -2.30 30.59
CA SER A 37 1.28 -1.81 31.30
C SER A 37 2.18 -1.02 30.36
N LEU A 38 2.59 0.15 30.86
CA LEU A 38 3.46 1.16 30.29
C LEU A 38 4.91 0.80 30.63
N PHE A 39 5.86 1.02 29.72
CA PHE A 39 7.27 1.09 30.08
C PHE A 39 7.89 2.36 29.45
N ALA A 40 8.26 3.28 30.36
CA ALA A 40 9.12 4.45 30.16
C ALA A 40 10.57 3.99 29.90
N GLU A 41 11.25 4.48 28.87
CA GLU A 41 12.12 5.69 28.81
C GLU A 41 13.37 5.62 29.68
N GLU A 42 14.54 5.53 29.03
CA GLU A 42 15.80 6.08 29.54
C GLU A 42 16.78 6.35 28.37
N ASN A 43 17.13 7.62 28.17
CA ASN A 43 18.25 8.08 27.33
C ASN A 43 19.32 8.68 28.27
N PRO A 44 20.61 8.56 27.94
CA PRO A 44 21.61 9.54 28.37
C PRO A 44 22.30 10.30 27.21
N PRO A 45 22.90 11.48 27.49
CA PRO A 45 23.16 12.54 26.50
C PRO A 45 24.66 12.80 26.17
N MET A 46 24.88 13.82 25.31
CA MET A 46 26.11 14.62 25.05
C MET A 46 27.17 14.06 24.08
N ASN A 47 27.89 14.84 23.25
CA ASN A 47 28.00 16.29 22.97
C ASN A 47 28.53 16.48 21.50
N PRO A 48 28.39 17.66 20.87
CA PRO A 48 28.70 17.93 19.46
C PRO A 48 30.19 18.30 19.22
N GLN A 49 30.46 18.85 18.03
CA GLN A 49 31.76 19.33 17.51
C GLN A 49 32.61 18.26 16.81
N ASP A 50 32.44 18.17 15.49
CA ASP A 50 33.50 18.51 14.51
C ASP A 50 32.96 18.38 13.09
N LYS A 51 32.80 19.53 12.41
CA LYS A 51 32.47 19.59 10.97
C LYS A 51 33.73 19.95 10.20
N PRO A 52 34.04 19.21 9.13
CA PRO A 52 34.48 19.85 7.90
C PRO A 52 33.57 19.52 6.70
N MET A 53 33.06 20.60 6.10
CA MET A 53 32.69 20.83 4.69
C MET A 53 31.99 19.69 3.91
N GLY A 54 30.66 19.82 3.81
CA GLY A 54 30.00 19.92 2.50
C GLY A 54 30.00 18.71 1.56
N MET A 55 29.97 17.49 2.08
CA MET A 55 29.49 16.35 1.29
C MET A 55 28.08 16.03 1.76
N TYR A 56 27.11 16.03 0.84
CA TYR A 56 25.76 15.54 1.09
C TYR A 56 25.83 14.07 1.51
N LYS A 57 26.12 13.83 2.80
CA LYS A 57 25.89 12.55 3.45
C LYS A 57 24.38 12.39 3.40
N HIS A 58 23.91 11.62 2.43
CA HIS A 58 22.64 10.93 2.56
C HIS A 58 22.72 10.21 3.90
N HIS A 59 22.11 10.79 4.94
CA HIS A 59 21.77 10.03 6.12
C HIS A 59 20.79 8.98 5.64
N GLY A 60 21.35 7.87 5.15
CA GLY A 60 20.74 6.58 5.21
C GLY A 60 20.51 6.30 6.68
N LYS A 61 19.42 6.87 7.22
CA LYS A 61 18.61 6.11 8.15
C LYS A 61 18.41 4.81 7.40
N LYS A 62 19.14 3.78 7.82
CA LYS A 62 18.85 2.42 7.43
C LYS A 62 17.36 2.30 7.68
N MET A 63 16.57 2.34 6.59
CA MET A 63 15.18 2.00 6.65
C MET A 63 15.25 0.54 7.03
N GLY A 64 15.26 0.30 8.36
CA GLY A 64 15.35 -1.01 8.93
C GLY A 64 14.34 -1.88 8.21
N HIS A 65 14.69 -3.15 8.06
CA HIS A 65 13.86 -4.18 7.47
C HIS A 65 12.53 -4.32 8.23
N ARG A 66 11.68 -3.30 8.23
CA ARG A 66 10.30 -3.37 8.65
C ARG A 66 9.63 -4.10 7.50
N GLY A 67 9.56 -5.42 7.65
CA GLY A 67 8.77 -6.33 6.83
C GLY A 67 7.32 -5.88 6.73
N GLU A 68 6.88 -5.09 7.70
CA GLU A 68 5.53 -4.56 7.84
C GLU A 68 5.41 -3.20 7.14
N MET A 69 4.37 -3.05 6.30
CA MET A 69 4.00 -1.75 5.77
C MET A 69 3.69 -0.83 6.97
N PRO A 70 4.25 0.38 7.09
CA PRO A 70 4.09 1.24 8.26
C PRO A 70 2.63 1.61 8.56
N MET A 71 1.74 1.43 7.58
CA MET A 71 0.31 1.60 7.69
C MET A 71 -0.38 0.50 8.54
N PHE A 72 0.15 -0.72 8.54
CA PHE A 72 -0.42 -1.88 9.24
C PHE A 72 0.34 -2.27 10.51
N ALA A 73 1.42 -1.56 10.86
CA ALA A 73 2.29 -1.87 12.00
C ALA A 73 1.55 -1.87 13.36
N ASN A 74 0.43 -1.14 13.45
CA ASN A 74 -0.37 -1.02 14.68
C ASN A 74 -1.62 -1.93 14.65
N LEU A 75 -1.69 -2.90 13.74
CA LEU A 75 -2.76 -3.90 13.69
C LEU A 75 -2.29 -5.19 14.34
N ASN A 76 -3.18 -5.81 15.11
CA ASN A 76 -2.98 -7.16 15.64
C ASN A 76 -3.14 -8.18 14.50
N LEU A 77 -2.10 -8.33 13.68
CA LEU A 77 -2.03 -9.29 12.57
C LEU A 77 -1.52 -10.64 13.07
N THR A 78 -2.12 -11.73 12.59
CA THR A 78 -1.59 -13.08 12.83
C THR A 78 -0.31 -13.32 12.04
N ASP A 79 0.52 -14.26 12.47
CA ASP A 79 1.78 -14.59 11.76
C ASP A 79 1.53 -15.04 10.31
N ALA A 80 0.43 -15.75 10.06
CA ALA A 80 0.01 -16.13 8.72
C ALA A 80 -0.35 -14.91 7.85
N GLN A 81 -1.04 -13.91 8.41
CA GLN A 81 -1.35 -12.66 7.71
C GLN A 81 -0.09 -11.86 7.44
N LYS A 82 0.82 -11.77 8.42
CA LYS A 82 2.12 -11.09 8.26
C LYS A 82 2.95 -11.71 7.14
N LYS A 83 3.04 -13.04 7.10
CA LYS A 83 3.73 -13.77 6.03
C LYS A 83 3.09 -13.51 4.67
N SER A 84 1.76 -13.59 4.57
CA SER A 84 1.04 -13.33 3.33
C SER A 84 1.26 -11.90 2.81
N LEU A 85 1.26 -10.91 3.70
CA LEU A 85 1.55 -9.51 3.36
C LEU A 85 3.01 -9.32 2.94
N GLN A 86 3.94 -10.01 3.59
CA GLN A 86 5.35 -9.97 3.25
C GLN A 86 5.60 -10.57 1.85
N ASP A 87 4.97 -11.70 1.53
CA ASP A 87 5.09 -12.37 0.23
C ASP A 87 4.49 -11.50 -0.90
N LEU A 88 3.29 -10.94 -0.67
CA LEU A 88 2.67 -9.97 -1.60
C LEU A 88 3.57 -8.77 -1.86
N ARG A 89 4.25 -8.27 -0.82
CA ARG A 89 5.17 -7.13 -0.93
C ARG A 89 6.41 -7.50 -1.73
N GLN A 90 6.98 -8.68 -1.49
CA GLN A 90 8.18 -9.14 -2.19
C GLN A 90 7.91 -9.32 -3.69
N GLY A 91 6.79 -9.94 -4.05
CA GLY A 91 6.35 -10.05 -5.44
C GLY A 91 6.22 -8.68 -6.11
N ALA A 92 5.49 -7.75 -5.47
CA ALA A 92 5.30 -6.40 -6.01
C ALA A 92 6.61 -5.59 -6.10
N LYS A 93 7.58 -5.82 -5.21
CA LYS A 93 8.85 -5.08 -5.19
C LYS A 93 9.73 -5.44 -6.41
N GLY A 94 9.77 -6.71 -6.80
CA GLY A 94 10.50 -7.16 -7.99
C GLY A 94 9.99 -6.46 -9.25
N ASP A 95 8.68 -6.52 -9.46
CA ASP A 95 8.02 -5.94 -10.63
C ASP A 95 8.12 -4.41 -10.68
N ARG A 96 8.03 -3.75 -9.52
CA ARG A 96 8.05 -2.29 -9.44
C ARG A 96 9.44 -1.70 -9.63
N LYS A 97 10.51 -2.30 -9.08
CA LYS A 97 11.87 -1.75 -9.19
C LYS A 97 12.34 -1.73 -10.64
N ASN A 98 12.12 -2.82 -11.36
CA ASN A 98 12.54 -2.95 -12.76
C ASN A 98 11.71 -2.06 -13.68
N SER A 99 10.39 -1.96 -13.42
CA SER A 99 9.52 -1.10 -14.22
C SER A 99 9.80 0.39 -13.99
N MET A 100 10.00 0.83 -12.74
CA MET A 100 10.23 2.24 -12.40
C MET A 100 11.50 2.81 -13.03
N MET A 101 12.62 2.07 -12.99
CA MET A 101 13.89 2.56 -13.53
C MET A 101 13.85 2.71 -15.05
N LYS A 102 13.24 1.74 -15.74
CA LYS A 102 13.02 1.81 -17.19
C LYS A 102 12.10 2.98 -17.56
N ARG A 103 10.97 3.13 -16.85
CA ARG A 103 9.98 4.17 -17.11
C ARG A 103 10.54 5.59 -16.95
N HIS A 104 11.33 5.85 -15.92
CA HIS A 104 11.92 7.19 -15.73
C HIS A 104 12.97 7.52 -16.80
N GLY A 105 13.79 6.55 -17.20
CA GLY A 105 14.73 6.71 -18.31
C GLY A 105 14.00 7.00 -19.61
N ASP A 106 12.96 6.24 -19.91
CA ASP A 106 12.16 6.36 -21.14
C ASP A 106 11.40 7.69 -21.20
N VAL A 107 10.81 8.16 -20.09
CA VAL A 107 10.11 9.46 -20.04
C VAL A 107 11.07 10.59 -20.40
N MET A 108 12.27 10.62 -19.80
CA MET A 108 13.26 11.67 -20.06
C MET A 108 13.84 11.57 -21.46
N ALA A 109 14.25 10.37 -21.89
CA ALA A 109 14.83 10.16 -23.22
C ALA A 109 13.86 10.55 -24.34
N ASN A 110 12.56 10.28 -24.18
CA ASN A 110 11.55 10.62 -25.18
C ASN A 110 11.18 12.11 -25.21
N SER A 111 11.52 12.87 -24.18
CA SER A 111 11.22 14.30 -24.03
C SER A 111 12.38 15.21 -24.40
N ILE A 112 13.58 14.67 -24.61
CA ILE A 112 14.74 15.42 -25.08
C ILE A 112 14.93 15.13 -26.56
N THR A 113 15.05 16.18 -27.36
CA THR A 113 15.35 16.11 -28.79
C THR A 113 16.61 16.93 -29.09
N ALA A 114 17.17 16.80 -30.30
CA ALA A 114 18.28 17.65 -30.74
C ALA A 114 17.95 19.16 -30.68
N ASN A 115 16.66 19.51 -30.75
CA ASN A 115 16.17 20.88 -30.73
C ASN A 115 15.82 21.40 -29.32
N GLY A 116 15.97 20.56 -28.28
CA GLY A 116 15.69 20.91 -26.89
C GLY A 116 14.64 20.03 -26.22
N PHE A 117 13.99 20.56 -25.18
CA PHE A 117 13.07 19.83 -24.31
C PHE A 117 11.61 20.01 -24.73
N ASP A 118 10.93 18.90 -25.04
CA ASP A 118 9.51 18.85 -25.32
C ASP A 118 8.71 18.69 -24.01
N LYS A 119 8.30 19.83 -23.45
CA LYS A 119 7.51 19.92 -22.23
C LYS A 119 6.17 19.20 -22.33
N ALA A 120 5.50 19.27 -23.49
CA ALA A 120 4.18 18.66 -23.66
C ALA A 120 4.29 17.13 -23.61
N LYS A 121 5.27 16.57 -24.33
CA LYS A 121 5.55 15.13 -24.33
C LYS A 121 6.02 14.62 -22.99
N PHE A 122 6.80 15.43 -22.25
CA PHE A 122 7.19 15.10 -20.88
C PHE A 122 5.97 14.98 -19.95
N ILE A 123 5.08 15.97 -19.95
CA ILE A 123 3.88 15.97 -19.11
C ILE A 123 3.00 14.76 -19.48
N GLN A 124 2.80 14.50 -20.77
CA GLN A 124 2.00 13.38 -21.25
C GLN A 124 2.55 12.04 -20.75
N ASN A 125 3.84 11.78 -20.98
CA ASN A 125 4.47 10.51 -20.60
C ASN A 125 4.56 10.36 -19.09
N SER A 126 4.87 11.44 -18.37
CA SER A 126 4.90 11.45 -16.90
C SER A 126 3.53 11.14 -16.30
N THR A 127 2.47 11.75 -16.85
CA THR A 127 1.09 11.51 -16.39
C THR A 127 0.66 10.07 -16.66
N LYS A 128 0.98 9.54 -17.84
CA LYS A 128 0.70 8.14 -18.19
C LYS A 128 1.36 7.17 -17.22
N GLU A 129 2.64 7.37 -16.93
CA GLU A 129 3.38 6.51 -16.01
C GLU A 129 2.86 6.63 -14.57
N PHE A 130 2.59 7.85 -14.13
CA PHE A 130 2.00 8.11 -12.82
C PHE A 130 0.64 7.41 -12.66
N ASN A 131 -0.22 7.49 -13.66
CA ASN A 131 -1.53 6.80 -13.66
C ASN A 131 -1.35 5.28 -13.60
N SER A 132 -0.41 4.71 -14.36
CA SER A 132 -0.08 3.28 -14.27
C SER A 132 0.37 2.87 -12.87
N MET A 133 1.20 3.69 -12.20
CA MET A 133 1.63 3.43 -10.83
C MET A 133 0.48 3.51 -9.83
N ILE A 134 -0.48 4.42 -10.02
CA ILE A 134 -1.69 4.51 -9.20
C ILE A 134 -2.51 3.23 -9.32
N VAL A 135 -2.75 2.75 -10.54
CA VAL A 135 -3.50 1.50 -10.77
C VAL A 135 -2.82 0.32 -10.07
N GLN A 136 -1.51 0.13 -10.29
CA GLN A 136 -0.77 -0.95 -9.62
C GLN A 136 -0.79 -0.83 -8.10
N ARG A 137 -0.79 0.39 -7.56
CA ARG A 137 -0.92 0.61 -6.12
C ARG A 137 -2.32 0.24 -5.63
N ALA A 138 -3.38 0.60 -6.38
CA ALA A 138 -4.75 0.24 -6.05
C ALA A 138 -4.95 -1.27 -6.03
N ASP A 139 -4.53 -1.97 -7.08
CA ASP A 139 -4.64 -3.44 -7.20
C ASP A 139 -3.88 -4.15 -6.06
N HIS A 140 -2.72 -3.63 -5.69
CA HIS A 140 -1.96 -4.18 -4.57
C HIS A 140 -2.69 -3.96 -3.24
N MET A 141 -3.27 -2.77 -3.03
CA MET A 141 -4.03 -2.48 -1.83
C MET A 141 -5.28 -3.36 -1.73
N GLU A 142 -5.99 -3.61 -2.83
CA GLU A 142 -7.13 -4.52 -2.87
C GLU A 142 -6.76 -5.91 -2.34
N LYS A 143 -5.66 -6.49 -2.84
CA LYS A 143 -5.14 -7.79 -2.37
C LYS A 143 -4.76 -7.78 -0.89
N VAL A 144 -4.15 -6.70 -0.43
CA VAL A 144 -3.80 -6.53 0.99
C VAL A 144 -5.05 -6.46 1.87
N PHE A 145 -6.07 -5.70 1.45
CA PHE A 145 -7.34 -5.61 2.17
C PHE A 145 -8.11 -6.94 2.18
N ALA A 146 -7.91 -7.83 1.21
CA ALA A 146 -8.50 -9.17 1.23
C ALA A 146 -7.96 -10.05 2.37
N ILE A 147 -6.74 -9.80 2.87
CA ILE A 147 -6.12 -10.56 3.97
C ILE A 147 -6.65 -10.12 5.34
N LEU A 148 -7.12 -8.86 5.45
CA LEU A 148 -7.54 -8.26 6.72
C LEU A 148 -8.97 -8.66 7.09
N THR A 149 -9.20 -8.88 8.39
CA THR A 149 -10.54 -9.09 8.94
C THR A 149 -11.34 -7.77 8.97
N PRO A 150 -12.68 -7.81 9.02
CA PRO A 150 -13.50 -6.60 9.13
C PRO A 150 -13.13 -5.72 10.34
N ALA A 151 -12.83 -6.33 11.48
CA ALA A 151 -12.41 -5.61 12.68
C ALA A 151 -11.06 -4.88 12.48
N GLN A 152 -10.08 -5.54 11.84
CA GLN A 152 -8.79 -4.94 11.51
C GLN A 152 -8.95 -3.77 10.51
N LYS A 153 -9.86 -3.87 9.53
CA LYS A 153 -10.16 -2.77 8.60
C LYS A 153 -10.74 -1.56 9.32
N ALA A 154 -11.65 -1.78 10.26
CA ALA A 154 -12.23 -0.71 11.07
C ALA A 154 -11.18 -0.02 11.96
N GLN A 155 -10.30 -0.81 12.60
CA GLN A 155 -9.20 -0.27 13.40
C GLN A 155 -8.23 0.54 12.52
N LEU A 156 -7.90 0.04 11.33
CA LEU A 156 -7.06 0.76 10.38
C LEU A 156 -7.64 2.12 9.98
N ALA A 157 -8.96 2.19 9.73
CA ALA A 157 -9.62 3.43 9.37
C ALA A 157 -9.50 4.49 10.48
N LYS A 158 -9.64 4.08 11.75
CA LYS A 158 -9.42 4.96 12.92
C LYS A 158 -7.97 5.44 13.00
N ASN A 159 -7.02 4.51 12.92
CA ASN A 159 -5.58 4.83 12.96
C ASN A 159 -5.16 5.82 11.87
N LEU A 160 -5.82 5.81 10.71
CA LEU A 160 -5.55 6.74 9.62
C LEU A 160 -6.18 8.11 9.83
N GLN A 161 -7.33 8.19 10.50
CA GLN A 161 -7.98 9.46 10.84
C GLN A 161 -7.19 10.19 11.93
N GLU A 162 -6.66 9.47 12.92
CA GLU A 162 -5.84 10.02 14.00
C GLU A 162 -4.46 10.51 13.54
N LYS A 163 -3.94 9.96 12.43
CA LYS A 163 -2.65 10.35 11.85
C LYS A 163 -2.71 11.54 10.89
N LYS A 164 -3.89 12.11 10.66
CA LYS A 164 -4.06 13.32 9.84
C LYS A 164 -3.70 14.55 10.65
#